data_AF-A0A9W6Y485-F1
#
_entry.id   AF-A0A9W6Y485-F1
#
_cell.length_a   1.000
_cell.length_b   1.000
_cell.length_c   1.000
_cell.angle_alpha   90.00
_cell.angle_beta   90.00
_cell.angle_gamma   90.00
#
_symmetry.space_group_name_H-M   'P 1'
#
loop_
_entity.id
_entity.type
_entity.pdbx_description
1 polymer ?
#
loop_
_entity_poly.entity_id
_entity_poly.type
_entity_poly.pdbx_seq_one_letter_code
_entity_poly.pdbx_strand_id
1 'polypeptide(L)'
;MGSSVLQTYVVCTSVLYLKFLRVTMIQAKKTFEAGGRAPEDKNLPLAKGRPKQTYGMDPEAEKDEKILKAREVEHRWRRIVQNDLESIPLALVVFGIGVAIEHRINPTVQIGAMATYTALRCFHTIAYAKKLQPHRAWCWRLGVVAIVAGAVNAVVGVYAAYSSDRPTMSGSTELKAYVVCSLILYLKFVIATGIQATKTFDAGCRPPEDKNLALAQGRREQNYGLFNDINDAELMKAREIEHRWKRIIQNDLESIPLALLVFIGGVFAGGNKELYVVCLAIYTCVRCFHTYAHSTFHLGTTSFTAMSASTELKTYVTCAAVLYVKFVLATGIQATKTFEAGGRPPEDKKLPLAKGNPVQTYGLVTPPETSKEESEKLQKAKVTELRWRRIVQNDLESIPLALVVFGAGVMAKGNPAVLIGAMVGYTAVRCFHTVAYANAMHPHRALCWLFGVIFITTGAGNALYGAFSS
;
A
#
# COMPACT_ATOMS: atom_id res chain seq x y z
N MET A 1 28.68 17.32 -6.93
CA MET A 1 28.21 16.73 -5.67
C MET A 1 26.74 17.04 -5.52
N GLY A 2 25.89 16.03 -5.64
CA GLY A 2 24.46 16.12 -5.31
C GLY A 2 24.22 16.58 -3.87
N SER A 3 23.10 17.24 -3.62
CA SER A 3 22.71 17.74 -2.29
C SER A 3 22.66 16.63 -1.24
N SER A 4 23.09 16.93 -0.02
CA SER A 4 23.03 16.00 1.12
C SER A 4 21.60 15.58 1.48
N VAL A 5 20.60 16.43 1.18
CA VAL A 5 19.17 16.11 1.35
C VAL A 5 18.75 15.06 0.32
N LEU A 6 19.08 15.25 -0.96
CA LEU A 6 18.83 14.29 -2.03
C LEU A 6 19.57 12.96 -1.81
N GLN A 7 20.86 13.00 -1.44
CA GLN A 7 21.64 11.80 -1.10
C GLN A 7 21.02 11.02 0.07
N THR A 8 20.63 11.71 1.15
CA THR A 8 19.95 11.08 2.28
C THR A 8 18.62 10.45 1.85
N TYR A 9 17.84 11.13 1.01
CA TYR A 9 16.57 10.59 0.50
C TYR A 9 16.76 9.31 -0.33
N VAL A 10 17.73 9.31 -1.26
CA VAL A 10 18.02 8.15 -2.12
C VAL A 10 18.56 6.96 -1.30
N VAL A 11 19.42 7.21 -0.31
CA VAL A 11 19.89 6.18 0.63
C VAL A 11 18.74 5.63 1.48
N CYS A 12 17.94 6.49 2.11
CA CYS A 12 16.78 6.08 2.92
C CYS A 12 15.75 5.28 2.11
N THR A 13 15.45 5.73 0.89
CA THR A 13 14.57 5.04 -0.07
C THR A 13 15.11 3.65 -0.42
N SER A 14 16.41 3.54 -0.71
CA SER A 14 17.07 2.28 -1.05
C SER A 14 17.10 1.30 0.13
N VAL A 15 17.40 1.78 1.34
CA VAL A 15 17.37 0.97 2.58
C VAL A 15 15.96 0.48 2.86
N LEU A 16 14.94 1.33 2.76
CA LEU A 16 13.54 0.96 2.98
C LEU A 16 13.02 -0.02 1.91
N TYR A 17 13.43 0.14 0.65
CA TYR A 17 13.15 -0.81 -0.43
C TYR A 17 13.75 -2.19 -0.16
N LEU A 18 15.06 -2.27 0.10
CA LEU A 18 15.76 -3.55 0.37
C LEU A 18 15.20 -4.23 1.62
N LYS A 19 14.86 -3.45 2.65
CA LYS A 19 14.19 -3.91 3.87
C LYS A 19 12.80 -4.48 3.57
N PHE A 20 11.97 -3.79 2.77
CA PHE A 20 10.66 -4.28 2.37
C PHE A 20 10.74 -5.56 1.52
N LEU A 21 11.68 -5.61 0.57
CA LEU A 21 11.98 -6.81 -0.23
C LEU A 21 12.39 -7.99 0.67
N ARG A 22 13.21 -7.76 1.70
CA ARG A 22 13.58 -8.80 2.67
C ARG A 22 12.39 -9.30 3.48
N VAL A 23 11.50 -8.41 3.94
CA VAL A 23 10.29 -8.78 4.69
C VAL A 23 9.33 -9.59 3.83
N THR A 24 9.07 -9.18 2.59
CA THR A 24 8.17 -9.90 1.66
C THR A 24 8.72 -11.28 1.28
N MET A 25 10.03 -11.44 1.09
CA MET A 25 10.65 -12.77 0.91
C MET A 25 10.46 -13.69 2.12
N ILE A 26 10.60 -13.18 3.35
CA ILE A 26 10.35 -13.96 4.57
C ILE A 26 8.87 -14.33 4.69
N GLN A 27 7.97 -13.37 4.45
CA GLN A 27 6.53 -13.60 4.45
C GLN A 27 6.14 -14.65 3.40
N ALA A 28 6.70 -14.61 2.19
CA ALA A 28 6.44 -15.62 1.16
C ALA A 28 6.83 -17.03 1.62
N LYS A 29 8.00 -17.22 2.27
CA LYS A 29 8.39 -18.50 2.86
C LYS A 29 7.35 -18.97 3.89
N LYS A 30 6.90 -18.08 4.78
CA LYS A 30 5.86 -18.40 5.79
C LYS A 30 4.50 -18.72 5.16
N THR A 31 4.13 -18.06 4.07
CA THR A 31 2.91 -18.38 3.32
C THR A 31 2.92 -19.81 2.76
N PHE A 32 4.07 -20.36 2.34
CA PHE A 32 4.18 -21.79 2.01
C PHE A 32 4.07 -22.70 3.26
N GLU A 33 4.74 -22.35 4.36
CA GLU A 33 4.70 -23.12 5.62
C GLU A 33 3.27 -23.27 6.17
N ALA A 34 2.40 -22.28 5.96
CA ALA A 34 1.02 -22.26 6.45
C ALA A 34 -0.06 -22.77 5.46
N GLY A 35 0.32 -23.34 4.30
CA GLY A 35 -0.63 -23.76 3.25
C GLY A 35 -1.29 -22.59 2.48
N GLY A 36 -0.80 -21.37 2.66
CA GLY A 36 -1.42 -20.12 2.24
C GLY A 36 -1.15 -19.68 0.80
N ARG A 37 -0.39 -20.44 0.01
CA ARG A 37 -0.13 -20.15 -1.42
C ARG A 37 -1.30 -20.62 -2.30
N ALA A 38 -1.26 -20.20 -3.56
CA ALA A 38 -2.24 -20.60 -4.56
C ALA A 38 -2.08 -22.09 -4.93
N PRO A 39 -3.15 -22.81 -5.31
CA PRO A 39 -3.10 -24.24 -5.63
C PRO A 39 -2.10 -24.62 -6.72
N GLU A 40 -1.88 -23.76 -7.71
CA GLU A 40 -0.91 -23.98 -8.79
C GLU A 40 0.57 -23.91 -8.34
N ASP A 41 0.87 -23.32 -7.18
CA ASP A 41 2.24 -23.29 -6.63
C ASP A 41 2.65 -24.63 -5.98
N LYS A 42 1.75 -25.63 -5.91
CA LYS A 42 1.97 -26.93 -5.23
C LYS A 42 3.18 -27.73 -5.75
N ASN A 43 3.59 -27.52 -7.00
CA ASN A 43 4.69 -28.27 -7.63
C ASN A 43 6.08 -27.62 -7.37
N LEU A 44 6.14 -26.45 -6.74
CA LEU A 44 7.41 -25.77 -6.47
C LEU A 44 8.31 -26.55 -5.50
N PRO A 45 9.66 -26.42 -5.61
CA PRO A 45 10.58 -26.92 -4.58
C PRO A 45 10.26 -26.40 -3.17
N LEU A 46 9.74 -25.17 -3.05
CA LEU A 46 9.30 -24.59 -1.78
C LEU A 46 7.98 -25.15 -1.23
N ALA A 47 7.24 -25.96 -1.98
CA ALA A 47 6.01 -26.62 -1.52
C ALA A 47 6.24 -28.08 -1.06
N LYS A 48 7.36 -28.70 -1.45
CA LYS A 48 7.71 -30.06 -1.01
C LYS A 48 7.77 -30.17 0.52
N GLY A 49 7.10 -31.17 1.09
CA GLY A 49 7.05 -31.41 2.54
C GLY A 49 6.30 -30.34 3.34
N ARG A 50 5.39 -29.58 2.72
CA ARG A 50 4.55 -28.56 3.39
C ARG A 50 3.06 -28.84 3.19
N PRO A 51 2.16 -28.19 3.96
CA PRO A 51 0.72 -28.39 3.81
C PRO A 51 0.23 -28.12 2.39
N LYS A 52 -0.93 -28.69 2.07
CA LYS A 52 -1.68 -28.45 0.82
C LYS A 52 -1.86 -26.95 0.61
N GLN A 53 -1.48 -26.44 -0.55
CA GLN A 53 -1.57 -25.00 -0.85
C GLN A 53 -2.98 -24.71 -1.39
N THR A 54 -3.77 -23.97 -0.62
CA THR A 54 -5.23 -23.76 -0.87
C THR A 54 -5.67 -22.32 -0.59
N TYR A 55 -4.72 -21.38 -0.61
CA TYR A 55 -4.82 -20.07 0.05
C TYR A 55 -5.08 -20.13 1.58
N GLY A 56 -4.99 -21.33 2.19
CA GLY A 56 -5.33 -21.59 3.58
C GLY A 56 -6.77 -22.11 3.79
N MET A 57 -7.56 -22.29 2.72
CA MET A 57 -8.93 -22.80 2.78
C MET A 57 -9.00 -24.34 2.81
N ASP A 58 -8.09 -25.00 3.52
CA ASP A 58 -8.13 -26.45 3.71
C ASP A 58 -8.73 -26.76 5.10
N PRO A 59 -9.93 -27.37 5.19
CA PRO A 59 -10.61 -27.62 6.48
C PRO A 59 -9.86 -28.61 7.38
N GLU A 60 -9.12 -29.55 6.79
CA GLU A 60 -8.31 -30.53 7.54
C GLU A 60 -7.19 -29.80 8.31
N ALA A 61 -6.63 -28.76 7.69
CA ALA A 61 -5.58 -27.92 8.27
C ALA A 61 -6.06 -26.91 9.33
N GLU A 62 -7.35 -26.91 9.68
CA GLU A 62 -7.87 -26.18 10.85
C GLU A 62 -7.79 -27.02 12.13
N LYS A 63 -7.57 -28.33 12.02
CA LYS A 63 -7.45 -29.27 13.14
C LYS A 63 -5.99 -29.58 13.53
N ASP A 64 -5.02 -29.20 12.70
CA ASP A 64 -3.58 -29.40 12.98
C ASP A 64 -2.99 -28.19 13.70
N GLU A 65 -2.65 -28.37 14.98
CA GLU A 65 -2.01 -27.37 15.84
C GLU A 65 -0.70 -26.81 15.25
N LYS A 66 0.07 -27.62 14.50
CA LYS A 66 1.30 -27.18 13.84
C LYS A 66 1.00 -26.22 12.70
N ILE A 67 -0.08 -26.46 11.94
CA ILE A 67 -0.51 -25.56 10.86
C ILE A 67 -1.14 -24.30 11.46
N LEU A 68 -1.90 -24.39 12.55
CA LEU A 68 -2.40 -23.21 13.27
C LEU A 68 -1.24 -22.32 13.78
N LYS A 69 -0.20 -22.91 14.38
CA LYS A 69 1.03 -22.18 14.78
C LYS A 69 1.76 -21.58 13.58
N ALA A 70 1.83 -22.28 12.45
CA ALA A 70 2.37 -21.74 11.20
C ALA A 70 1.53 -20.55 10.68
N ARG A 71 0.19 -20.63 10.75
CA ARG A 71 -0.75 -19.54 10.40
C ARG A 71 -0.57 -18.31 11.32
N GLU A 72 -0.36 -18.47 12.64
CA GLU A 72 -0.06 -17.34 13.56
C GLU A 72 1.22 -16.61 13.13
N VAL A 73 2.29 -17.37 12.85
CA VAL A 73 3.56 -16.80 12.38
C VAL A 73 3.40 -16.12 11.03
N GLU A 74 2.65 -16.71 10.10
CA GLU A 74 2.39 -16.16 8.77
C GLU A 74 1.55 -14.87 8.83
N HIS A 75 0.50 -14.83 9.66
CA HIS A 75 -0.28 -13.63 9.94
C HIS A 75 0.57 -12.50 10.54
N ARG A 76 1.51 -12.82 11.45
CA ARG A 76 2.48 -11.83 11.95
C ARG A 76 3.28 -11.21 10.81
N TRP A 77 3.86 -12.01 9.92
CA TRP A 77 4.63 -11.49 8.78
C TRP A 77 3.75 -10.72 7.78
N ARG A 78 2.50 -11.13 7.54
CA ARG A 78 1.53 -10.33 6.76
C ARG A 78 1.27 -8.96 7.40
N ARG A 79 1.11 -8.86 8.73
CA ARG A 79 0.91 -7.57 9.40
C ARG A 79 2.16 -6.68 9.39
N ILE A 80 3.37 -7.26 9.33
CA ILE A 80 4.61 -6.49 9.11
C ILE A 80 4.63 -5.91 7.69
N VAL A 81 4.39 -6.73 6.66
CA VAL A 81 4.30 -6.26 5.26
C VAL A 81 3.23 -5.18 5.11
N GLN A 82 2.01 -5.44 5.60
CA GLN A 82 0.91 -4.48 5.52
C GLN A 82 1.26 -3.17 6.24
N ASN A 83 1.89 -3.19 7.42
CA ASN A 83 2.26 -1.95 8.09
C ASN A 83 3.43 -1.20 7.44
N ASP A 84 4.24 -1.87 6.62
CA ASP A 84 5.20 -1.20 5.74
C ASP A 84 4.50 -0.54 4.55
N LEU A 85 3.47 -1.16 3.96
CA LEU A 85 2.60 -0.52 2.95
C LEU A 85 1.80 0.66 3.52
N GLU A 86 1.31 0.52 4.76
CA GLU A 86 0.61 1.57 5.50
C GLU A 86 1.49 2.80 5.76
N SER A 87 2.83 2.71 5.69
CA SER A 87 3.73 3.78 6.15
C SER A 87 4.74 4.25 5.09
N ILE A 88 5.47 3.34 4.46
CA ILE A 88 6.67 3.67 3.66
C ILE A 88 6.34 4.45 2.38
N PRO A 89 5.34 4.07 1.54
CA PRO A 89 5.04 4.80 0.31
C PRO A 89 4.63 6.26 0.56
N LEU A 90 3.75 6.51 1.55
CA LEU A 90 3.32 7.86 1.91
C LEU A 90 4.46 8.67 2.54
N ALA A 91 5.27 8.06 3.41
CA ALA A 91 6.44 8.71 3.99
C ALA A 91 7.43 9.18 2.92
N LEU A 92 7.75 8.33 1.95
CA LEU A 92 8.70 8.66 0.89
C LEU A 92 8.15 9.69 -0.11
N VAL A 93 6.84 9.74 -0.36
CA VAL A 93 6.21 10.85 -1.09
C VAL A 93 6.36 12.15 -0.31
N VAL A 94 6.03 12.18 0.98
CA VAL A 94 6.14 13.36 1.85
C VAL A 94 7.59 13.86 1.97
N PHE A 95 8.57 12.96 2.09
CA PHE A 95 9.97 13.35 2.14
C PHE A 95 10.49 13.81 0.77
N GLY A 96 10.07 13.17 -0.33
CA GLY A 96 10.43 13.54 -1.70
C GLY A 96 9.95 14.93 -2.11
N ILE A 97 8.80 15.39 -1.58
CA ILE A 97 8.39 16.81 -1.66
C ILE A 97 9.51 17.71 -1.17
N GLY A 98 9.99 17.50 0.06
CA GLY A 98 11.02 18.35 0.66
C GLY A 98 12.33 18.37 -0.13
N VAL A 99 12.72 17.23 -0.71
CA VAL A 99 13.89 17.16 -1.61
C VAL A 99 13.68 18.01 -2.87
N ALA A 100 12.48 17.98 -3.45
CA ALA A 100 12.16 18.78 -4.64
C ALA A 100 12.13 20.31 -4.40
N ILE A 101 12.05 20.73 -3.13
CA ILE A 101 12.07 22.13 -2.70
C ILE A 101 13.25 22.42 -1.76
N GLU A 102 14.33 21.64 -1.83
CA GLU A 102 15.40 21.62 -0.83
C GLU A 102 16.03 23.00 -0.56
N HIS A 103 16.01 23.89 -1.55
CA HIS A 103 16.47 25.28 -1.45
C HIS A 103 15.57 26.22 -0.63
N ARG A 104 14.49 25.72 -0.01
CA ARG A 104 13.54 26.52 0.80
C ARG A 104 13.25 25.96 2.19
N ILE A 105 13.68 24.74 2.49
CA ILE A 105 13.40 24.05 3.75
C ILE A 105 14.64 24.03 4.63
N ASN A 106 14.48 23.67 5.91
CA ASN A 106 15.65 23.39 6.75
C ASN A 106 16.23 22.00 6.36
N PRO A 107 17.47 21.91 5.83
CA PRO A 107 18.03 20.65 5.36
C PRO A 107 18.33 19.70 6.51
N THR A 108 18.78 20.21 7.66
CA THR A 108 19.08 19.42 8.87
C THR A 108 17.82 18.74 9.42
N VAL A 109 16.68 19.46 9.44
CA VAL A 109 15.38 18.90 9.82
C VAL A 109 14.95 17.81 8.84
N GLN A 110 15.13 18.01 7.52
CA GLN A 110 14.74 17.03 6.51
C GLN A 110 15.59 15.75 6.61
N ILE A 111 16.90 15.89 6.70
CA ILE A 111 17.87 14.78 6.83
C ILE A 111 17.60 14.02 8.13
N GLY A 112 17.45 14.72 9.25
CA GLY A 112 17.13 14.14 10.56
C GLY A 112 15.82 13.38 10.56
N ALA A 113 14.77 13.92 9.94
CA ALA A 113 13.47 13.26 9.81
C ALA A 113 13.54 11.98 8.95
N MET A 114 14.19 12.03 7.79
CA MET A 114 14.35 10.88 6.89
C MET A 114 15.16 9.74 7.53
N ALA A 115 16.29 10.07 8.17
CA ALA A 115 17.15 9.11 8.84
C ALA A 115 16.44 8.48 10.06
N THR A 116 15.80 9.30 10.89
CA THR A 116 15.04 8.86 12.07
C THR A 116 13.89 7.94 11.67
N TYR A 117 13.10 8.31 10.66
CA TYR A 117 12.04 7.47 10.13
C TYR A 117 12.58 6.11 9.65
N THR A 118 13.67 6.13 8.86
CA THR A 118 14.27 4.92 8.29
C THR A 118 14.76 3.94 9.36
N ALA A 119 15.47 4.45 10.38
CA ALA A 119 15.90 3.66 11.52
C ALA A 119 14.71 3.07 12.29
N LEU A 120 13.70 3.89 12.60
CA LEU A 120 12.49 3.46 13.33
C LEU A 120 11.66 2.42 12.55
N ARG A 121 11.57 2.49 11.22
CA ARG A 121 10.93 1.44 10.40
C ARG A 121 11.69 0.13 10.41
N CYS A 122 13.03 0.16 10.52
CA CYS A 122 13.84 -1.05 10.68
C CYS A 122 13.64 -1.66 12.08
N PHE A 123 13.74 -0.86 13.14
CA PHE A 123 13.48 -1.31 14.51
C PHE A 123 12.05 -1.78 14.73
N HIS A 124 11.05 -1.13 14.12
CA HIS A 124 9.65 -1.55 14.15
C HIS A 124 9.47 -3.00 13.66
N THR A 125 10.08 -3.35 12.52
CA THR A 125 10.04 -4.71 11.97
C THR A 125 10.73 -5.72 12.88
N ILE A 126 11.88 -5.38 13.46
CA ILE A 126 12.60 -6.25 14.41
C ILE A 126 11.76 -6.49 15.67
N ALA A 127 11.18 -5.42 16.24
CA ALA A 127 10.31 -5.50 17.40
C ALA A 127 9.05 -6.33 17.12
N TYR A 128 8.39 -6.13 15.98
CA TYR A 128 7.22 -6.90 15.58
C TYR A 128 7.57 -8.39 15.41
N ALA A 129 8.65 -8.71 14.70
CA ALA A 129 9.09 -10.09 14.48
C ALA A 129 9.44 -10.81 15.79
N LYS A 130 10.03 -10.10 16.76
CA LYS A 130 10.41 -10.62 18.10
C LYS A 130 9.32 -10.48 19.18
N LYS A 131 8.06 -10.14 18.83
CA LYS A 131 6.94 -9.88 19.78
C LYS A 131 7.22 -8.80 20.85
N LEU A 132 8.14 -7.84 20.59
CA LEU A 132 8.58 -6.84 21.58
C LEU A 132 7.62 -5.64 21.67
N GLN A 133 6.76 -5.64 22.69
CA GLN A 133 6.05 -4.44 23.17
C GLN A 133 6.73 -3.86 24.42
N PRO A 134 6.53 -2.56 24.75
CA PRO A 134 5.82 -1.53 23.97
C PRO A 134 6.64 -0.99 22.78
N HIS A 135 7.86 -1.51 22.57
CA HIS A 135 8.83 -1.06 21.56
C HIS A 135 8.24 -0.95 20.14
N ARG A 136 7.45 -1.93 19.69
CA ARG A 136 6.72 -1.87 18.41
C ARG A 136 5.84 -0.62 18.34
N ALA A 137 5.00 -0.37 19.34
CA ALA A 137 4.09 0.78 19.34
C ALA A 137 4.84 2.12 19.34
N TRP A 138 5.95 2.23 20.09
CA TRP A 138 6.77 3.44 20.10
C TRP A 138 7.51 3.68 18.78
N CYS A 139 8.08 2.66 18.14
CA CYS A 139 8.73 2.80 16.84
C CYS A 139 7.75 3.29 15.76
N TRP A 140 6.48 2.83 15.80
CA TRP A 140 5.45 3.33 14.90
C TRP A 140 5.09 4.79 15.19
N ARG A 141 4.84 5.17 16.46
CA ARG A 141 4.48 6.54 16.85
C ARG A 141 5.56 7.56 16.49
N LEU A 142 6.81 7.29 16.83
CA LEU A 142 7.94 8.18 16.53
C LEU A 142 8.19 8.27 15.01
N GLY A 143 7.93 7.20 14.27
CA GLY A 143 7.95 7.22 12.80
C GLY A 143 6.90 8.16 12.21
N VAL A 144 5.67 8.18 12.76
CA VAL A 144 4.62 9.14 12.35
C VAL A 144 5.06 10.58 12.63
N VAL A 145 5.67 10.85 13.79
CA VAL A 145 6.19 12.19 14.15
C VAL A 145 7.29 12.63 13.17
N ALA A 146 8.19 11.75 12.76
CA ALA A 146 9.23 12.07 11.78
C ALA A 146 8.65 12.47 10.41
N ILE A 147 7.60 11.79 9.94
CA ILE A 147 6.90 12.18 8.70
C ILE A 147 6.22 13.55 8.84
N VAL A 148 5.55 13.81 9.98
CA VAL A 148 4.92 15.12 10.26
C VAL A 148 5.96 16.23 10.29
N ALA A 149 7.13 16.01 10.91
CA ALA A 149 8.23 16.98 10.92
C ALA A 149 8.72 17.33 9.50
N GLY A 150 8.93 16.33 8.64
CA GLY A 150 9.28 16.55 7.22
C GLY A 150 8.18 17.28 6.43
N ALA A 151 6.90 16.97 6.70
CA ALA A 151 5.77 17.65 6.06
C ALA A 151 5.63 19.11 6.50
N VAL A 152 5.78 19.40 7.79
CA VAL A 152 5.76 20.78 8.33
C VAL A 152 6.93 21.58 7.80
N ASN A 153 8.13 21.00 7.75
CA ASN A 153 9.31 21.62 7.13
C ASN A 153 9.03 22.00 5.67
N ALA A 154 8.39 21.10 4.90
CA ALA A 154 7.98 21.37 3.52
C ALA A 154 6.90 22.45 3.40
N VAL A 155 5.87 22.45 4.27
CA VAL A 155 4.85 23.52 4.28
C VAL A 155 5.49 24.87 4.57
N VAL A 156 6.35 24.96 5.58
CA VAL A 156 7.08 26.19 5.92
C VAL A 156 7.89 26.67 4.71
N GLY A 157 8.67 25.79 4.05
CA GLY A 157 9.47 26.19 2.87
C GLY A 157 8.66 26.62 1.63
N VAL A 158 7.40 26.21 1.49
CA VAL A 158 6.54 26.64 0.37
C VAL A 158 5.80 27.96 0.66
N TYR A 159 5.60 28.31 1.94
CA TYR A 159 4.98 29.57 2.37
C TYR A 159 6.00 30.65 2.80
N ALA A 160 7.24 30.28 3.11
CA ALA A 160 8.32 31.21 3.42
C ALA A 160 8.69 32.07 2.20
N ALA A 161 8.58 33.39 2.34
CA ALA A 161 9.02 34.35 1.34
C ALA A 161 10.55 34.53 1.41
N TYR A 162 11.29 33.60 0.81
CA TYR A 162 12.74 33.74 0.65
C TYR A 162 13.09 34.77 -0.44
N SER A 163 13.52 35.95 -0.02
CA SER A 163 14.13 36.97 -0.89
C SER A 163 15.37 36.40 -1.58
N SER A 164 15.29 36.18 -2.90
CA SER A 164 16.43 35.74 -3.71
C SER A 164 16.25 36.18 -5.16
N ASP A 165 17.28 36.83 -5.72
CA ASP A 165 17.26 37.44 -7.06
C ASP A 165 17.44 36.40 -8.19
N ARG A 166 16.59 35.38 -8.21
CA ARG A 166 16.52 34.39 -9.30
C ARG A 166 15.05 34.08 -9.65
N PRO A 167 14.66 34.14 -10.94
CA PRO A 167 13.31 33.80 -11.40
C PRO A 167 13.08 32.27 -11.42
N THR A 168 13.22 31.61 -10.28
CA THR A 168 13.08 30.16 -10.11
C THR A 168 11.79 29.82 -9.36
N MET A 169 10.69 29.64 -10.11
CA MET A 169 9.34 29.25 -9.65
C MET A 169 9.03 29.67 -8.21
N SER A 170 8.75 30.96 -8.00
CA SER A 170 8.18 31.46 -6.74
C SER A 170 6.96 30.59 -6.38
N GLY A 171 6.83 30.23 -5.09
CA GLY A 171 6.03 29.07 -4.64
C GLY A 171 4.65 29.00 -5.29
N SER A 172 4.51 28.17 -6.32
CA SER A 172 3.39 28.24 -7.24
C SER A 172 2.12 27.66 -6.61
N THR A 173 0.96 28.04 -7.13
CA THR A 173 -0.33 27.60 -6.60
C THR A 173 -0.45 26.08 -6.65
N GLU A 174 0.08 25.47 -7.71
CA GLU A 174 0.22 24.02 -7.90
C GLU A 174 1.03 23.36 -6.78
N LEU A 175 2.22 23.91 -6.50
CA LEU A 175 3.13 23.36 -5.49
C LEU A 175 2.56 23.57 -4.06
N LYS A 176 1.99 24.75 -3.78
CA LYS A 176 1.24 25.04 -2.54
C LYS A 176 0.12 24.06 -2.33
N ALA A 177 -0.74 23.87 -3.32
CA ALA A 177 -1.82 22.89 -3.29
C ALA A 177 -1.25 21.47 -3.06
N TYR A 178 -0.16 21.08 -3.73
CA TYR A 178 0.41 19.75 -3.58
C TYR A 178 0.91 19.44 -2.17
N VAL A 179 1.68 20.33 -1.56
CA VAL A 179 2.22 20.10 -0.21
C VAL A 179 1.09 20.09 0.83
N VAL A 180 0.17 21.05 0.76
CA VAL A 180 -0.98 21.14 1.69
C VAL A 180 -1.91 19.93 1.55
N CYS A 181 -2.28 19.56 0.32
CA CYS A 181 -3.15 18.40 0.06
C CYS A 181 -2.49 17.08 0.47
N SER A 182 -1.19 16.91 0.22
CA SER A 182 -0.44 15.73 0.67
C SER A 182 -0.42 15.60 2.19
N LEU A 183 -0.23 16.71 2.92
CA LEU A 183 -0.31 16.73 4.37
C LEU A 183 -1.73 16.41 4.89
N ILE A 184 -2.78 17.01 4.30
CA ILE A 184 -4.18 16.73 4.66
C ILE A 184 -4.51 15.24 4.46
N LEU A 185 -4.14 14.68 3.30
CA LEU A 185 -4.36 13.27 2.98
C LEU A 185 -3.57 12.32 3.91
N TYR A 186 -2.35 12.69 4.30
CA TYR A 186 -1.57 11.95 5.27
C TYR A 186 -2.17 12.02 6.68
N LEU A 187 -2.59 13.19 7.15
CA LEU A 187 -3.24 13.35 8.46
C LEU A 187 -4.56 12.58 8.54
N LYS A 188 -5.41 12.67 7.50
CA LYS A 188 -6.61 11.83 7.31
C LYS A 188 -6.27 10.34 7.47
N PHE A 189 -5.22 9.87 6.80
CA PHE A 189 -4.81 8.47 6.85
C PHE A 189 -4.30 8.05 8.25
N VAL A 190 -3.51 8.90 8.92
CA VAL A 190 -3.06 8.68 10.31
C VAL A 190 -4.27 8.60 11.26
N ILE A 191 -5.26 9.47 11.11
CA ILE A 191 -6.51 9.42 11.90
C ILE A 191 -7.27 8.11 11.64
N ALA A 192 -7.43 7.70 10.38
CA ALA A 192 -8.11 6.46 10.01
C ALA A 192 -7.40 5.21 10.58
N THR A 193 -6.07 5.14 10.51
CA THR A 193 -5.29 4.05 11.14
C THR A 193 -5.40 4.06 12.67
N GLY A 194 -5.45 5.25 13.30
CA GLY A 194 -5.71 5.39 14.73
C GLY A 194 -7.06 4.84 15.17
N ILE A 195 -8.14 5.19 14.45
CA ILE A 195 -9.49 4.68 14.73
C ILE A 195 -9.57 3.17 14.49
N GLN A 196 -9.05 2.68 13.34
CA GLN A 196 -9.02 1.24 13.04
C GLN A 196 -8.23 0.44 14.08
N ALA A 197 -7.16 1.00 14.65
CA ALA A 197 -6.42 0.34 15.72
C ALA A 197 -7.32 0.06 16.94
N THR A 198 -8.18 1.01 17.35
CA THR A 198 -9.16 0.78 18.43
C THR A 198 -10.13 -0.35 18.08
N LYS A 199 -10.66 -0.37 16.85
CA LYS A 199 -11.60 -1.40 16.39
C LYS A 199 -10.94 -2.78 16.25
N THR A 200 -9.65 -2.81 15.96
CA THR A 200 -8.84 -4.03 16.01
C THR A 200 -8.78 -4.63 17.41
N PHE A 201 -8.70 -3.81 18.47
CA PHE A 201 -8.79 -4.28 19.86
C PHE A 201 -10.21 -4.73 20.22
N ASP A 202 -11.24 -3.94 19.84
CA ASP A 202 -12.66 -4.26 20.12
C ASP A 202 -13.05 -5.66 19.59
N ALA A 203 -12.50 -6.06 18.43
CA ALA A 203 -12.77 -7.31 17.73
C ALA A 203 -11.81 -8.48 18.06
N GLY A 204 -10.92 -8.35 19.05
CA GLY A 204 -9.92 -9.38 19.40
C GLY A 204 -8.82 -9.62 18.35
N CYS A 205 -8.69 -8.72 17.37
CA CYS A 205 -7.89 -8.90 16.17
C CYS A 205 -6.42 -8.44 16.30
N ARG A 206 -5.97 -8.01 17.49
CA ARG A 206 -4.56 -7.68 17.74
C ARG A 206 -3.71 -8.94 18.00
N PRO A 207 -2.37 -8.84 17.91
CA PRO A 207 -1.47 -9.91 18.37
C PRO A 207 -1.63 -10.19 19.89
N PRO A 208 -1.42 -11.45 20.35
CA PRO A 208 -1.48 -11.80 21.78
C PRO A 208 -0.54 -10.99 22.68
N GLU A 209 0.62 -10.58 22.15
CA GLU A 209 1.56 -9.73 22.89
C GLU A 209 1.06 -8.29 23.18
N ASP A 210 -0.09 -7.87 22.62
CA ASP A 210 -0.71 -6.57 22.91
C ASP A 210 -1.61 -6.57 24.16
N LYS A 211 -1.86 -7.73 24.79
CA LYS A 211 -2.81 -7.87 25.92
C LYS A 211 -2.47 -7.02 27.17
N ASN A 212 -1.21 -6.62 27.32
CA ASN A 212 -0.73 -5.79 28.45
C ASN A 212 -0.79 -4.28 28.16
N LEU A 213 -1.27 -3.84 26.99
CA LEU A 213 -1.41 -2.43 26.67
C LEU A 213 -2.67 -1.86 27.31
N ALA A 214 -2.66 -0.58 27.72
CA ALA A 214 -3.85 0.09 28.27
C ALA A 214 -5.07 0.03 27.34
N LEU A 215 -4.87 0.02 26.01
CA LEU A 215 -5.95 -0.17 25.02
C LEU A 215 -6.58 -1.57 25.00
N ALA A 216 -6.00 -2.57 25.68
CA ALA A 216 -6.54 -3.92 25.80
C ALA A 216 -7.32 -4.14 27.11
N GLN A 217 -7.17 -3.26 28.11
CA GLN A 217 -7.85 -3.39 29.38
C GLN A 217 -9.37 -3.29 29.19
N GLY A 218 -10.13 -4.22 29.80
CA GLY A 218 -11.58 -4.32 29.65
C GLY A 218 -12.07 -4.76 28.25
N ARG A 219 -11.20 -5.34 27.41
CA ARG A 219 -11.56 -5.82 26.06
C ARG A 219 -11.34 -7.33 25.90
N ARG A 220 -11.92 -7.89 24.83
CA ARG A 220 -11.82 -9.30 24.43
C ARG A 220 -10.35 -9.74 24.26
N GLU A 221 -10.09 -11.04 24.37
CA GLU A 221 -8.75 -11.59 24.14
C GLU A 221 -8.22 -11.25 22.73
N GLN A 222 -6.93 -10.95 22.63
CA GLN A 222 -6.27 -10.59 21.38
C GLN A 222 -5.56 -11.81 20.78
N ASN A 223 -6.07 -12.34 19.68
CA ASN A 223 -5.60 -13.60 19.09
C ASN A 223 -5.51 -13.54 17.54
N TYR A 224 -5.27 -12.35 16.98
CA TYR A 224 -5.40 -12.04 15.55
C TYR A 224 -6.82 -12.27 14.96
N GLY A 225 -7.82 -12.56 15.80
CA GLY A 225 -9.15 -13.02 15.36
C GLY A 225 -9.17 -14.47 14.88
N LEU A 226 -8.18 -15.30 15.27
CA LEU A 226 -8.07 -16.70 14.85
C LEU A 226 -9.02 -17.63 15.60
N PHE A 227 -9.41 -17.28 16.83
CA PHE A 227 -10.45 -18.03 17.56
C PHE A 227 -11.82 -17.46 17.22
N ASN A 228 -12.76 -18.35 16.92
CA ASN A 228 -14.12 -18.01 16.51
C ASN A 228 -15.11 -18.53 17.56
N ASP A 229 -15.70 -17.62 18.33
CA ASP A 229 -17.06 -17.85 18.80
C ASP A 229 -17.99 -17.22 17.76
N ILE A 230 -18.64 -18.06 16.96
CA ILE A 230 -19.62 -17.65 15.95
C ILE A 230 -20.99 -17.32 16.56
N ASN A 231 -21.20 -17.61 17.84
CA ASN A 231 -22.42 -17.33 18.57
C ASN A 231 -22.36 -15.99 19.34
N ASP A 232 -21.16 -15.42 19.59
CA ASP A 232 -21.00 -14.06 20.11
C ASP A 232 -21.39 -13.03 19.02
N ALA A 233 -22.66 -12.64 19.02
CA ALA A 233 -23.23 -11.64 18.14
C ALA A 233 -22.57 -10.25 18.29
N GLU A 234 -22.04 -9.90 19.46
CA GLU A 234 -21.26 -8.67 19.63
C GLU A 234 -19.87 -8.78 19.00
N LEU A 235 -19.17 -9.91 19.14
CA LEU A 235 -17.89 -10.15 18.47
C LEU A 235 -18.06 -10.09 16.95
N MET A 236 -19.13 -10.66 16.41
CA MET A 236 -19.42 -10.59 14.99
C MET A 236 -19.71 -9.14 14.53
N LYS A 237 -20.47 -8.37 15.32
CA LYS A 237 -20.69 -6.93 15.07
C LYS A 237 -19.41 -6.09 15.19
N ALA A 238 -18.55 -6.39 16.16
CA ALA A 238 -17.25 -5.73 16.34
C ALA A 238 -16.30 -6.04 15.18
N ARG A 239 -16.27 -7.30 14.72
CA ARG A 239 -15.54 -7.74 13.53
C ARG A 239 -16.07 -7.06 12.27
N GLU A 240 -17.38 -6.91 12.10
CA GLU A 240 -17.94 -6.20 10.95
C GLU A 240 -17.48 -4.72 10.91
N ILE A 241 -17.51 -4.04 12.07
CA ILE A 241 -16.98 -2.67 12.22
C ILE A 241 -15.48 -2.63 11.91
N GLU A 242 -14.70 -3.59 12.39
CA GLU A 242 -13.26 -3.68 12.17
C GLU A 242 -12.92 -3.94 10.69
N HIS A 243 -13.73 -4.75 10.00
CA HIS A 243 -13.65 -5.00 8.56
C HIS A 243 -14.02 -3.76 7.71
N ARG A 244 -15.03 -2.98 8.13
CA ARG A 244 -15.35 -1.66 7.53
C ARG A 244 -14.12 -0.74 7.57
N TRP A 245 -13.49 -0.60 8.74
CA TRP A 245 -12.29 0.23 8.90
C TRP A 245 -11.06 -0.32 8.14
N LYS A 246 -10.87 -1.64 8.07
CA LYS A 246 -9.87 -2.27 7.20
C LYS A 246 -10.08 -1.92 5.72
N ARG A 247 -11.33 -1.93 5.22
CA ARG A 247 -11.63 -1.57 3.82
C ARG A 247 -11.41 -0.08 3.53
N ILE A 248 -11.69 0.82 4.48
CA ILE A 248 -11.38 2.25 4.34
C ILE A 248 -9.87 2.46 4.20
N ILE A 249 -9.06 1.91 5.12
CA ILE A 249 -7.59 2.02 5.05
C ILE A 249 -7.04 1.39 3.78
N GLN A 250 -7.51 0.19 3.43
CA GLN A 250 -7.08 -0.47 2.19
C GLN A 250 -7.43 0.41 0.98
N ASN A 251 -8.59 1.07 0.92
CA ASN A 251 -8.90 1.95 -0.20
C ASN A 251 -8.07 3.24 -0.24
N ASP A 252 -7.73 3.80 0.91
CA ASP A 252 -6.78 4.92 1.00
C ASP A 252 -5.37 4.48 0.52
N LEU A 253 -4.93 3.24 0.79
CA LEU A 253 -3.69 2.68 0.24
C LEU A 253 -3.79 2.32 -1.25
N GLU A 254 -4.96 1.85 -1.70
CA GLU A 254 -5.28 1.60 -3.11
C GLU A 254 -5.23 2.90 -3.95
N SER A 255 -5.27 4.09 -3.34
CA SER A 255 -5.50 5.35 -4.06
C SER A 255 -4.54 6.49 -3.74
N ILE A 256 -4.32 6.85 -2.47
CA ILE A 256 -3.58 8.06 -2.08
C ILE A 256 -2.12 8.03 -2.54
N PRO A 257 -1.33 6.96 -2.31
CA PRO A 257 0.07 6.93 -2.76
C PRO A 257 0.18 7.07 -4.28
N LEU A 258 -0.62 6.31 -5.04
CA LEU A 258 -0.58 6.30 -6.51
C LEU A 258 -1.05 7.63 -7.10
N ALA A 259 -2.15 8.20 -6.58
CA ALA A 259 -2.63 9.50 -7.04
C ALA A 259 -1.61 10.60 -6.76
N LEU A 260 -1.02 10.65 -5.55
CA LEU A 260 0.00 11.64 -5.23
C LEU A 260 1.26 11.50 -6.10
N LEU A 261 1.64 10.28 -6.50
CA LEU A 261 2.76 10.02 -7.42
C LEU A 261 2.45 10.41 -8.88
N VAL A 262 1.17 10.40 -9.29
CA VAL A 262 0.71 10.95 -10.58
C VAL A 262 0.65 12.48 -10.52
N PHE A 263 0.09 13.04 -9.46
CA PHE A 263 -0.02 14.49 -9.27
C PHE A 263 1.38 15.15 -9.20
N ILE A 264 2.36 14.61 -8.46
CA ILE A 264 3.71 15.21 -8.45
C ILE A 264 4.37 15.21 -9.83
N GLY A 265 4.07 14.20 -10.66
CA GLY A 265 4.47 14.18 -12.07
C GLY A 265 3.87 15.34 -12.86
N GLY A 266 2.62 15.70 -12.60
CA GLY A 266 1.95 16.88 -13.17
C GLY A 266 2.57 18.22 -12.78
N VAL A 267 3.08 18.35 -11.55
CA VAL A 267 3.83 19.55 -11.09
C VAL A 267 5.12 19.70 -11.90
N PHE A 268 5.93 18.65 -12.01
CA PHE A 268 7.21 18.70 -12.72
C PHE A 268 7.06 18.75 -14.26
N ALA A 269 5.97 18.20 -14.80
CA ALA A 269 5.73 18.20 -16.24
C ALA A 269 5.20 19.53 -16.80
N GLY A 270 4.88 20.52 -15.94
CA GLY A 270 4.34 21.81 -16.38
C GLY A 270 2.90 21.72 -16.91
N GLY A 271 2.04 20.95 -16.23
CA GLY A 271 0.62 20.82 -16.57
C GLY A 271 -0.20 22.11 -16.39
N ASN A 272 -1.46 22.12 -16.85
CA ASN A 272 -2.40 23.20 -16.56
C ASN A 272 -2.51 23.42 -15.04
N LYS A 273 -2.10 24.62 -14.59
CA LYS A 273 -1.95 24.98 -13.18
C LYS A 273 -3.26 25.04 -12.41
N GLU A 274 -4.28 25.66 -13.00
CA GLU A 274 -5.58 25.83 -12.37
C GLU A 274 -6.31 24.49 -12.31
N LEU A 275 -6.32 23.74 -13.43
CA LEU A 275 -6.85 22.38 -13.48
C LEU A 275 -6.12 21.46 -12.49
N TYR A 276 -4.81 21.59 -12.33
CA TYR A 276 -4.05 20.84 -11.34
C TYR A 276 -4.51 21.13 -9.90
N VAL A 277 -4.59 22.42 -9.53
CA VAL A 277 -5.04 22.85 -8.19
C VAL A 277 -6.47 22.39 -7.94
N VAL A 278 -7.38 22.57 -8.90
CA VAL A 278 -8.78 22.16 -8.81
C VAL A 278 -8.92 20.65 -8.73
N CYS A 279 -8.26 19.87 -9.61
CA CYS A 279 -8.32 18.41 -9.57
C CYS A 279 -7.71 17.83 -8.29
N LEU A 280 -6.64 18.43 -7.74
CA LEU A 280 -6.06 17.95 -6.49
C LEU A 280 -6.86 18.38 -5.26
N ALA A 281 -7.44 19.58 -5.26
CA ALA A 281 -8.38 20.02 -4.22
C ALA A 281 -9.63 19.14 -4.24
N ILE A 282 -10.24 18.90 -5.41
CA ILE A 282 -11.34 17.96 -5.59
C ILE A 282 -10.92 16.56 -5.17
N TYR A 283 -9.76 16.05 -5.56
CA TYR A 283 -9.29 14.72 -5.13
C TYR A 283 -9.15 14.63 -3.61
N THR A 284 -8.62 15.67 -2.97
CA THR A 284 -8.40 15.74 -1.52
C THR A 284 -9.73 15.84 -0.77
N CYS A 285 -10.61 16.75 -1.19
CA CYS A 285 -11.96 16.87 -0.68
C CYS A 285 -12.74 15.56 -0.89
N VAL A 286 -12.74 14.97 -2.09
CA VAL A 286 -13.41 13.69 -2.41
C VAL A 286 -12.78 12.51 -1.66
N ARG A 287 -11.50 12.54 -1.23
CA ARG A 287 -10.86 11.49 -0.41
C ARG A 287 -11.11 11.65 1.08
N CYS A 288 -11.09 12.86 1.61
CA CYS A 288 -11.57 13.16 2.97
C CYS A 288 -13.06 12.82 3.07
N PHE A 289 -13.83 13.29 2.08
CA PHE A 289 -15.20 12.90 1.86
C PHE A 289 -15.31 11.39 1.64
N HIS A 290 -14.40 10.65 0.99
CA HIS A 290 -14.53 9.18 0.81
C HIS A 290 -14.70 8.42 2.13
N THR A 291 -13.95 8.79 3.17
CA THR A 291 -14.11 8.22 4.53
C THR A 291 -15.45 8.62 5.16
N TYR A 292 -16.01 9.77 4.76
CA TYR A 292 -17.35 10.27 5.10
C TYR A 292 -18.44 9.84 4.07
N ALA A 293 -18.08 9.18 2.96
CA ALA A 293 -18.93 8.88 1.79
C ALA A 293 -19.20 7.38 1.62
N HIS A 294 -18.45 6.56 2.36
CA HIS A 294 -19.05 5.44 3.09
C HIS A 294 -20.28 5.87 3.94
N SER A 295 -20.57 7.17 4.05
CA SER A 295 -21.87 7.76 4.39
C SER A 295 -22.34 8.88 3.39
N THR A 296 -22.40 8.58 2.07
CA THR A 296 -23.08 9.29 0.93
C THR A 296 -22.25 10.23 -0.01
N PHE A 297 -22.80 10.62 -1.19
CA PHE A 297 -22.14 10.48 -2.52
C PHE A 297 -22.76 11.43 -3.61
N HIS A 298 -22.19 11.93 -4.73
CA HIS A 298 -20.85 12.21 -5.37
C HIS A 298 -21.09 12.98 -6.72
N LEU A 299 -20.11 13.69 -7.36
CA LEU A 299 -20.19 14.20 -8.78
C LEU A 299 -18.81 14.59 -9.45
N GLY A 300 -18.77 14.99 -10.74
CA GLY A 300 -17.57 14.96 -11.65
C GLY A 300 -17.10 16.25 -12.41
N THR A 301 -16.24 16.11 -13.46
CA THR A 301 -15.38 17.19 -14.07
C THR A 301 -15.02 17.03 -15.59
N THR A 302 -14.37 18.04 -16.21
CA THR A 302 -13.73 18.05 -17.57
C THR A 302 -12.37 18.82 -17.62
N SER A 303 -11.73 19.07 -18.79
CA SER A 303 -10.23 18.95 -18.98
C SER A 303 -9.49 19.98 -19.91
N PHE A 304 -8.22 19.68 -20.30
CA PHE A 304 -7.25 20.37 -21.24
C PHE A 304 -6.21 21.36 -20.61
N THR A 305 -4.92 21.58 -21.00
CA THR A 305 -3.84 20.87 -21.79
C THR A 305 -2.43 21.23 -21.21
N ALA A 306 -1.26 21.07 -21.90
CA ALA A 306 0.10 21.35 -21.34
C ALA A 306 1.28 21.49 -22.38
N MET A 307 2.50 21.82 -21.91
CA MET A 307 3.79 21.92 -22.68
C MET A 307 4.85 20.83 -22.28
N SER A 308 6.13 20.96 -22.69
CA SER A 308 7.11 19.86 -22.80
C SER A 308 8.09 19.66 -21.62
N ALA A 309 8.22 18.41 -21.17
CA ALA A 309 9.16 17.92 -20.14
C ALA A 309 10.37 17.10 -20.71
N SER A 310 11.28 16.61 -19.84
CA SER A 310 12.42 15.74 -20.23
C SER A 310 11.99 14.31 -20.63
N THR A 311 12.86 13.55 -21.29
CA THR A 311 12.54 12.20 -21.80
C THR A 311 12.34 11.17 -20.68
N GLU A 312 13.13 11.26 -19.61
CA GLU A 312 13.03 10.39 -18.43
C GLU A 312 11.75 10.70 -17.66
N LEU A 313 11.42 11.98 -17.49
CA LEU A 313 10.19 12.42 -16.81
C LEU A 313 8.95 12.09 -17.64
N LYS A 314 8.98 12.27 -18.97
CA LYS A 314 7.93 11.79 -19.89
C LYS A 314 7.71 10.29 -19.76
N THR A 315 8.80 9.50 -19.73
CA THR A 315 8.74 8.05 -19.55
C THR A 315 8.16 7.69 -18.19
N TYR A 316 8.60 8.34 -17.10
CA TYR A 316 8.07 8.14 -15.75
C TYR A 316 6.56 8.39 -15.68
N VAL A 317 6.09 9.54 -16.17
CA VAL A 317 4.67 9.91 -16.17
C VAL A 317 3.85 8.93 -17.02
N THR A 318 4.36 8.51 -18.18
CA THR A 318 3.69 7.53 -19.05
C THR A 318 3.58 6.16 -18.38
N CYS A 319 4.67 5.66 -17.79
CA CYS A 319 4.69 4.39 -17.06
C CYS A 319 3.76 4.44 -15.82
N ALA A 320 3.77 5.54 -15.07
CA ALA A 320 2.87 5.75 -13.94
C ALA A 320 1.39 5.74 -14.36
N ALA A 321 1.05 6.43 -15.46
CA ALA A 321 -0.31 6.46 -16.00
C ALA A 321 -0.78 5.06 -16.48
N VAL A 322 0.07 4.33 -17.23
CA VAL A 322 -0.24 2.96 -17.68
C VAL A 322 -0.43 2.01 -16.49
N LEU A 323 0.46 2.08 -15.49
CA LEU A 323 0.34 1.27 -14.27
C LEU A 323 -0.90 1.63 -13.44
N TYR A 324 -1.29 2.91 -13.40
CA TYR A 324 -2.51 3.35 -12.73
C TYR A 324 -3.78 2.87 -13.45
N VAL A 325 -3.87 3.02 -14.78
CA VAL A 325 -5.00 2.49 -15.58
C VAL A 325 -5.12 0.97 -15.40
N LYS A 326 -3.99 0.26 -15.48
CA LYS A 326 -3.92 -1.18 -15.23
C LYS A 326 -4.39 -1.57 -13.81
N PHE A 327 -4.09 -0.75 -12.82
CA PHE A 327 -4.54 -0.94 -11.43
C PHE A 327 -6.05 -0.66 -11.26
N VAL A 328 -6.59 0.37 -11.90
CA VAL A 328 -8.04 0.67 -11.93
C VAL A 328 -8.82 -0.48 -12.60
N LEU A 329 -8.31 -1.05 -13.69
CA LEU A 329 -8.90 -2.23 -14.33
C LEU A 329 -8.87 -3.46 -13.40
N ALA A 330 -7.74 -3.73 -12.73
CA ALA A 330 -7.60 -4.86 -11.82
C ALA A 330 -8.52 -4.74 -10.58
N THR A 331 -8.67 -3.54 -10.01
CA THR A 331 -9.60 -3.29 -8.89
C THR A 331 -11.06 -3.34 -9.31
N GLY A 332 -11.41 -2.87 -10.52
CA GLY A 332 -12.74 -3.04 -11.11
C GLY A 332 -13.14 -4.51 -11.24
N ILE A 333 -12.27 -5.35 -11.83
CA ILE A 333 -12.51 -6.79 -11.96
C ILE A 333 -12.59 -7.46 -10.57
N GLN A 334 -11.71 -7.09 -9.63
CA GLN A 334 -11.79 -7.60 -8.26
C GLN A 334 -13.15 -7.28 -7.63
N ALA A 335 -13.66 -6.06 -7.79
CA ALA A 335 -14.95 -5.65 -7.20
C ALA A 335 -16.10 -6.55 -7.68
N THR A 336 -16.18 -6.86 -8.98
CA THR A 336 -17.15 -7.82 -9.53
C THR A 336 -16.99 -9.21 -8.90
N LYS A 337 -15.75 -9.72 -8.78
CA LYS A 337 -15.49 -11.01 -8.13
C LYS A 337 -15.78 -11.01 -6.63
N THR A 338 -15.72 -9.86 -5.96
CA THR A 338 -16.17 -9.71 -4.58
C THR A 338 -17.70 -9.80 -4.45
N PHE A 339 -18.49 -9.31 -5.41
CA PHE A 339 -19.95 -9.55 -5.45
C PHE A 339 -20.26 -11.05 -5.66
N GLU A 340 -19.64 -11.69 -6.64
CA GLU A 340 -19.82 -13.12 -6.95
C GLU A 340 -19.54 -14.05 -5.74
N ALA A 341 -18.64 -13.64 -4.83
CA ALA A 341 -18.27 -14.40 -3.63
C ALA A 341 -19.06 -14.06 -2.35
N GLY A 342 -20.03 -13.13 -2.39
CA GLY A 342 -20.74 -12.64 -1.20
C GLY A 342 -19.89 -11.73 -0.28
N GLY A 343 -18.76 -11.24 -0.80
CA GLY A 343 -17.70 -10.56 -0.04
C GLY A 343 -17.88 -9.06 0.15
N ARG A 344 -18.95 -8.45 -0.36
CA ARG A 344 -19.23 -7.02 -0.19
C ARG A 344 -19.88 -6.72 1.18
N PRO A 345 -19.93 -5.44 1.60
CA PRO A 345 -20.67 -5.04 2.80
C PRO A 345 -22.18 -5.37 2.73
N PRO A 346 -22.87 -5.58 3.87
CA PRO A 346 -24.32 -5.79 3.91
C PRO A 346 -25.16 -4.65 3.30
N GLU A 347 -24.67 -3.42 3.32
CA GLU A 347 -25.31 -2.26 2.68
C GLU A 347 -25.35 -2.36 1.14
N ASP A 348 -24.39 -3.04 0.50
CA ASP A 348 -24.31 -3.18 -0.96
C ASP A 348 -25.40 -4.12 -1.53
N LYS A 349 -26.16 -4.83 -0.69
CA LYS A 349 -27.17 -5.82 -1.10
C LYS A 349 -28.31 -5.27 -1.99
N LYS A 350 -28.48 -3.94 -2.05
CA LYS A 350 -29.47 -3.27 -2.91
C LYS A 350 -28.92 -2.84 -4.28
N LEU A 351 -27.62 -2.97 -4.52
CA LEU A 351 -27.01 -2.55 -5.79
C LEU A 351 -27.39 -3.52 -6.93
N PRO A 352 -27.51 -3.07 -8.19
CA PRO A 352 -27.79 -3.95 -9.33
C PRO A 352 -26.78 -5.11 -9.47
N LEU A 353 -25.51 -4.87 -9.12
CA LEU A 353 -24.43 -5.86 -9.09
C LEU A 353 -24.60 -6.96 -8.02
N ALA A 354 -25.45 -6.76 -7.02
CA ALA A 354 -25.79 -7.78 -6.03
C ALA A 354 -26.94 -8.71 -6.46
N LYS A 355 -27.71 -8.35 -7.49
CA LYS A 355 -28.87 -9.14 -7.93
C LYS A 355 -28.41 -10.47 -8.56
N GLY A 356 -28.88 -11.59 -8.00
CA GLY A 356 -28.49 -12.94 -8.44
C GLY A 356 -27.13 -13.43 -7.89
N ASN A 357 -26.46 -12.63 -7.06
CA ASN A 357 -25.25 -13.00 -6.34
C ASN A 357 -25.56 -13.43 -4.89
N PRO A 358 -24.63 -14.11 -4.19
CA PRO A 358 -24.82 -14.52 -2.79
C PRO A 358 -25.08 -13.33 -1.86
N VAL A 359 -25.62 -13.60 -0.66
CA VAL A 359 -25.88 -12.56 0.35
C VAL A 359 -24.57 -11.89 0.77
N GLN A 360 -24.48 -10.58 0.55
CA GLN A 360 -23.27 -9.80 0.82
C GLN A 360 -23.09 -9.62 2.33
N THR A 361 -22.05 -10.24 2.89
CA THR A 361 -21.81 -10.32 4.35
C THR A 361 -20.31 -10.22 4.71
N TYR A 362 -19.50 -9.60 3.86
CA TYR A 362 -18.03 -9.77 3.85
C TYR A 362 -17.57 -11.24 3.70
N GLY A 363 -18.47 -12.14 3.27
CA GLY A 363 -18.25 -13.59 3.28
C GLY A 363 -18.24 -14.23 4.67
N LEU A 364 -18.64 -13.51 5.72
CA LEU A 364 -18.65 -13.98 7.11
C LEU A 364 -19.78 -14.98 7.40
N VAL A 365 -20.88 -14.91 6.65
CA VAL A 365 -22.02 -15.84 6.77
C VAL A 365 -22.07 -16.70 5.52
N THR A 366 -22.11 -18.02 5.69
CA THR A 366 -22.48 -18.97 4.63
C THR A 366 -23.91 -19.43 4.92
N PRO A 367 -24.85 -19.39 3.96
CA PRO A 367 -26.23 -19.80 4.21
C PRO A 367 -26.30 -21.27 4.69
N PRO A 368 -27.07 -21.60 5.75
CA PRO A 368 -27.14 -22.96 6.29
C PRO A 368 -27.81 -23.93 5.32
N GLU A 369 -28.69 -23.42 4.46
CA GLU A 369 -29.39 -24.16 3.42
C GLU A 369 -28.84 -23.75 2.05
N THR A 370 -27.77 -24.42 1.60
CA THR A 370 -27.30 -24.37 0.20
C THR A 370 -27.07 -25.79 -0.29
N SER A 371 -27.47 -26.07 -1.54
CA SER A 371 -27.19 -27.36 -2.16
C SER A 371 -25.68 -27.58 -2.31
N LYS A 372 -25.25 -28.84 -2.44
CA LYS A 372 -23.83 -29.17 -2.64
C LYS A 372 -23.24 -28.44 -3.86
N GLU A 373 -24.00 -28.33 -4.94
CA GLU A 373 -23.58 -27.64 -6.16
C GLU A 373 -23.42 -26.12 -5.94
N GLU A 374 -24.35 -25.47 -5.24
CA GLU A 374 -24.25 -24.05 -4.88
C GLU A 374 -23.08 -23.78 -3.94
N SER A 375 -22.83 -24.67 -2.97
CA SER A 375 -21.69 -24.60 -2.06
C SER A 375 -20.36 -24.72 -2.81
N GLU A 376 -20.25 -25.67 -3.74
CA GLU A 376 -19.08 -25.78 -4.63
C GLU A 376 -18.92 -24.56 -5.54
N LYS A 377 -20.02 -24.01 -6.09
CA LYS A 377 -20.02 -22.81 -6.94
C LYS A 377 -19.57 -21.57 -6.15
N LEU A 378 -20.08 -21.40 -4.93
CA LEU A 378 -19.66 -20.35 -4.00
C LEU A 378 -18.18 -20.49 -3.62
N GLN A 379 -17.69 -21.71 -3.39
CA GLN A 379 -16.27 -21.92 -3.09
C GLN A 379 -15.37 -21.64 -4.31
N LYS A 380 -15.81 -21.99 -5.52
CA LYS A 380 -15.14 -21.60 -6.78
C LYS A 380 -15.13 -20.07 -6.97
N ALA A 381 -16.20 -19.37 -6.59
CA ALA A 381 -16.24 -17.90 -6.56
C ALA A 381 -15.29 -17.30 -5.51
N LYS A 382 -15.26 -17.82 -4.27
CA LYS A 382 -14.32 -17.42 -3.20
C LYS A 382 -12.86 -17.62 -3.61
N VAL A 383 -12.50 -18.74 -4.25
CA VAL A 383 -11.15 -18.97 -4.83
C VAL A 383 -10.80 -17.89 -5.88
N THR A 384 -11.78 -17.47 -6.68
CA THR A 384 -11.60 -16.48 -7.75
C THR A 384 -11.46 -15.05 -7.20
N GLU A 385 -12.27 -14.69 -6.21
CA GLU A 385 -12.13 -13.44 -5.44
C GLU A 385 -10.75 -13.34 -4.81
N LEU A 386 -10.30 -14.40 -4.11
CA LEU A 386 -8.99 -14.46 -3.48
C LEU A 386 -7.85 -14.28 -4.48
N ARG A 387 -7.96 -14.87 -5.68
CA ARG A 387 -6.98 -14.69 -6.76
C ARG A 387 -6.89 -13.22 -7.16
N TRP A 388 -8.01 -12.55 -7.44
CA TRP A 388 -8.01 -11.13 -7.82
C TRP A 388 -7.56 -10.21 -6.67
N ARG A 389 -7.95 -10.50 -5.43
CA ARG A 389 -7.47 -9.76 -4.26
C ARG A 389 -5.95 -9.89 -4.07
N ARG A 390 -5.36 -11.05 -4.40
CA ARG A 390 -3.90 -11.24 -4.41
C ARG A 390 -3.21 -10.52 -5.57
N ILE A 391 -3.87 -10.34 -6.72
CA ILE A 391 -3.34 -9.53 -7.84
C ILE A 391 -3.22 -8.07 -7.42
N VAL A 392 -4.34 -7.48 -6.96
CA VAL A 392 -4.39 -6.08 -6.50
C VAL A 392 -3.43 -5.85 -5.34
N GLN A 393 -3.44 -6.72 -4.32
CA GLN A 393 -2.51 -6.64 -3.20
C GLN A 393 -1.04 -6.67 -3.67
N ASN A 394 -0.68 -7.52 -4.63
CA ASN A 394 0.70 -7.55 -5.12
C ASN A 394 1.08 -6.35 -6.01
N ASP A 395 0.10 -5.68 -6.61
CA ASP A 395 0.33 -4.37 -7.24
C ASP A 395 0.57 -3.27 -6.19
N LEU A 396 -0.13 -3.28 -5.05
CA LEU A 396 0.16 -2.38 -3.92
C LEU A 396 1.52 -2.65 -3.28
N GLU A 397 1.93 -3.92 -3.22
CA GLU A 397 3.25 -4.35 -2.75
C GLU A 397 4.40 -3.92 -3.67
N SER A 398 4.12 -3.51 -4.92
CA SER A 398 5.16 -3.33 -5.95
C SER A 398 5.13 -1.94 -6.61
N ILE A 399 3.98 -1.50 -7.11
CA ILE A 399 3.85 -0.30 -7.96
C ILE A 399 4.16 1.02 -7.22
N PRO A 400 3.59 1.32 -6.03
CA PRO A 400 3.87 2.58 -5.33
C PRO A 400 5.37 2.73 -5.02
N LEU A 401 6.00 1.65 -4.56
CA LEU A 401 7.41 1.65 -4.17
C LEU A 401 8.35 1.70 -5.39
N ALA A 402 8.00 1.04 -6.49
CA ALA A 402 8.70 1.15 -7.77
C ALA A 402 8.68 2.59 -8.30
N LEU A 403 7.51 3.25 -8.29
CA LEU A 403 7.37 4.63 -8.75
C LEU A 403 8.16 5.61 -7.87
N VAL A 404 8.18 5.43 -6.55
CA VAL A 404 9.05 6.21 -5.65
C VAL A 404 10.54 6.02 -6.01
N VAL A 405 10.99 4.78 -6.23
CA VAL A 405 12.39 4.48 -6.59
C VAL A 405 12.76 5.09 -7.96
N PHE A 406 11.88 4.99 -8.96
CA PHE A 406 12.13 5.57 -10.28
C PHE A 406 12.08 7.10 -10.27
N GLY A 407 11.15 7.71 -9.51
CA GLY A 407 11.09 9.15 -9.30
C GLY A 407 12.35 9.69 -8.61
N ALA A 408 12.84 8.98 -7.59
CA ALA A 408 14.13 9.28 -6.97
C ALA A 408 15.30 9.17 -7.98
N GLY A 409 15.25 8.21 -8.91
CA GLY A 409 16.21 8.10 -10.01
C GLY A 409 16.17 9.27 -11.01
N VAL A 410 14.98 9.80 -11.32
CA VAL A 410 14.83 11.00 -12.17
C VAL A 410 15.41 12.22 -11.44
N MET A 411 15.10 12.40 -10.16
CA MET A 411 15.62 13.50 -9.34
C MET A 411 17.15 13.43 -9.17
N ALA A 412 17.69 12.22 -8.99
CA ALA A 412 19.13 11.96 -8.84
C ALA A 412 19.93 12.04 -10.14
N LYS A 413 19.28 12.23 -11.31
CA LYS A 413 19.92 12.30 -12.63
C LYS A 413 20.89 11.12 -12.91
N GLY A 414 20.46 9.91 -12.52
CA GLY A 414 21.15 8.67 -12.90
C GLY A 414 21.16 8.46 -14.41
N ASN A 415 21.85 7.42 -14.90
CA ASN A 415 21.97 7.14 -16.33
C ASN A 415 20.57 7.05 -17.00
N PRO A 416 20.24 7.92 -17.99
CA PRO A 416 18.91 7.98 -18.58
C PRO A 416 18.47 6.67 -19.26
N ALA A 417 19.36 6.02 -20.02
CA ALA A 417 19.05 4.80 -20.75
C ALA A 417 18.74 3.64 -19.79
N VAL A 418 19.51 3.51 -18.70
CA VAL A 418 19.27 2.52 -17.64
C VAL A 418 17.94 2.79 -16.93
N LEU A 419 17.62 4.06 -16.64
CA LEU A 419 16.38 4.43 -15.95
C LEU A 419 15.14 4.19 -16.83
N ILE A 420 15.19 4.61 -18.09
CA ILE A 420 14.13 4.40 -19.09
C ILE A 420 13.90 2.90 -19.32
N GLY A 421 14.98 2.13 -19.54
CA GLY A 421 14.90 0.67 -19.70
C GLY A 421 14.28 -0.02 -18.47
N ALA A 422 14.66 0.39 -17.26
CA ALA A 422 14.09 -0.16 -16.03
C ALA A 422 12.60 0.20 -15.86
N MET A 423 12.18 1.42 -16.16
CA MET A 423 10.77 1.85 -16.06
C MET A 423 9.88 1.13 -17.07
N VAL A 424 10.30 1.04 -18.34
CA VAL A 424 9.55 0.37 -19.41
C VAL A 424 9.49 -1.14 -19.17
N GLY A 425 10.64 -1.76 -18.86
CA GLY A 425 10.73 -3.18 -18.52
C GLY A 425 9.86 -3.56 -17.32
N TYR A 426 9.90 -2.76 -16.26
CA TYR A 426 9.03 -2.94 -15.09
C TYR A 426 7.54 -2.86 -15.46
N THR A 427 7.15 -1.85 -16.24
CA THR A 427 5.75 -1.66 -16.66
C THR A 427 5.23 -2.85 -17.46
N ALA A 428 6.03 -3.34 -18.42
CA ALA A 428 5.70 -4.52 -19.21
C ALA A 428 5.51 -5.78 -18.34
N VAL A 429 6.47 -6.09 -17.45
CA VAL A 429 6.36 -7.30 -16.61
C VAL A 429 5.27 -7.18 -15.54
N ARG A 430 4.93 -5.98 -15.05
CA ARG A 430 3.76 -5.80 -14.16
C ARG A 430 2.42 -5.95 -14.86
N CYS A 431 2.33 -5.64 -16.15
CA CYS A 431 1.13 -5.95 -16.94
C CYS A 431 1.02 -7.47 -17.18
N PHE A 432 2.09 -8.09 -17.67
CA PHE A 432 2.11 -9.55 -17.91
C PHE A 432 1.96 -10.37 -16.62
N HIS A 433 2.46 -9.89 -15.48
CA HIS A 433 2.23 -10.50 -14.15
C HIS A 433 0.73 -10.67 -13.85
N THR A 434 -0.10 -9.67 -14.12
CA THR A 434 -1.56 -9.76 -13.88
C THR A 434 -2.24 -10.73 -14.82
N VAL A 435 -1.86 -10.75 -16.11
CA VAL A 435 -2.38 -11.74 -17.09
C VAL A 435 -2.01 -13.16 -16.65
N ALA A 436 -0.74 -13.38 -16.29
CA ALA A 436 -0.26 -14.67 -15.82
C ALA A 436 -0.93 -15.11 -14.51
N TYR A 437 -1.15 -14.19 -13.56
CA TYR A 437 -1.82 -14.51 -12.28
C TYR A 437 -3.30 -14.85 -12.51
N ALA A 438 -4.04 -14.03 -13.27
CA ALA A 438 -5.47 -14.25 -13.52
C ALA A 438 -5.73 -15.64 -14.13
N ASN A 439 -4.90 -16.03 -15.11
CA ASN A 439 -4.94 -17.32 -15.80
C ASN A 439 -4.18 -18.46 -15.09
N ALA A 440 -3.74 -18.26 -13.84
CA ALA A 440 -2.98 -19.25 -13.04
C ALA A 440 -1.71 -19.81 -13.71
N MET A 441 -1.07 -19.03 -14.58
CA MET A 441 0.10 -19.44 -15.35
C MET A 441 1.36 -19.53 -14.47
N HIS A 442 1.61 -20.71 -13.93
CA HIS A 442 2.89 -21.10 -13.35
C HIS A 442 3.85 -21.59 -14.46
N PRO A 443 5.19 -21.32 -14.40
CA PRO A 443 5.90 -20.46 -13.45
C PRO A 443 5.85 -18.97 -13.82
N HIS A 444 5.27 -18.62 -14.97
CA HIS A 444 5.26 -17.27 -15.56
C HIS A 444 5.02 -16.15 -14.54
N ARG A 445 3.98 -16.24 -13.70
CA ARG A 445 3.73 -15.28 -12.61
C ARG A 445 4.97 -15.01 -11.74
N ALA A 446 5.67 -16.06 -11.30
CA ALA A 446 6.82 -15.93 -10.41
C ALA A 446 8.02 -15.29 -11.13
N LEU A 447 8.19 -15.58 -12.42
CA LEU A 447 9.21 -14.93 -13.26
C LEU A 447 8.90 -13.44 -13.44
N CYS A 448 7.65 -13.06 -13.75
CA CYS A 448 7.25 -11.66 -13.88
C CYS A 448 7.46 -10.87 -12.58
N TRP A 449 7.19 -11.50 -11.42
CA TRP A 449 7.49 -10.91 -10.11
C TRP A 449 9.01 -10.71 -9.91
N LEU A 450 9.82 -11.72 -10.24
CA LEU A 450 11.28 -11.66 -10.11
C LEU A 450 11.90 -10.58 -11.02
N PHE A 451 11.51 -10.51 -12.30
CA PHE A 451 11.94 -9.43 -13.20
C PHE A 451 11.48 -8.06 -12.71
N GLY A 452 10.27 -7.96 -12.14
CA GLY A 452 9.80 -6.74 -11.47
C GLY A 452 10.74 -6.28 -10.35
N VAL A 453 11.20 -7.21 -9.50
CA VAL A 453 12.19 -6.93 -8.44
C VAL A 453 13.54 -6.49 -9.04
N ILE A 454 14.01 -7.16 -10.10
CA ILE A 454 15.27 -6.81 -10.79
C ILE A 454 15.21 -5.37 -11.33
N PHE A 455 14.12 -4.97 -12.01
CA PHE A 455 14.00 -3.61 -12.55
C PHE A 455 13.94 -2.53 -11.47
N ILE A 456 13.23 -2.75 -10.35
CA ILE A 456 13.25 -1.80 -9.23
C ILE A 456 14.66 -1.71 -8.60
N THR A 457 15.33 -2.86 -8.43
CA THR A 457 16.71 -2.90 -7.90
C THR A 457 17.68 -2.15 -8.82
N THR A 458 17.52 -2.29 -10.13
CA THR A 458 18.29 -1.53 -11.15
C THR A 458 18.00 -0.03 -11.05
N GLY A 459 16.72 0.35 -10.87
CA GLY A 459 16.33 1.74 -10.62
C GLY A 459 16.97 2.33 -9.36
N ALA A 460 16.98 1.59 -8.25
CA ALA A 460 17.60 2.01 -7.00
C ALA A 460 19.13 2.15 -7.14
N GLY A 461 19.80 1.20 -7.79
CA GLY A 461 21.23 1.27 -8.09
C GLY A 461 21.60 2.48 -8.96
N ASN A 462 20.79 2.77 -9.98
CA ASN A 462 20.98 3.93 -10.86
C ASN A 462 20.69 5.27 -10.15
N ALA A 463 19.72 5.30 -9.23
CA ALA A 463 19.45 6.46 -8.39
C ALA A 463 20.61 6.73 -7.42
N LEU A 464 21.14 5.69 -6.76
CA LEU A 464 22.32 5.77 -5.91
C LEU A 464 23.54 6.26 -6.70
N TYR A 465 23.78 5.70 -7.89
CA TYR A 465 24.85 6.16 -8.78
C TYR A 465 24.71 7.66 -9.09
N GLY A 466 23.54 8.12 -9.54
CA GLY A 466 23.30 9.53 -9.85
C GLY A 466 23.52 10.46 -8.65
N ALA A 467 23.02 10.09 -7.47
CA ALA A 467 23.11 10.90 -6.26
C ALA A 467 24.57 11.11 -5.74
N PHE A 468 25.48 10.18 -6.06
CA PHE A 468 26.88 10.23 -5.63
C PHE A 468 27.89 10.51 -6.77
N SER A 469 27.47 10.50 -8.03
CA SER A 469 28.31 10.86 -9.20
C SER A 469 28.03 12.24 -9.80
N SER A 470 26.90 12.87 -9.43
CA SER A 470 26.58 14.27 -9.76
C SER A 470 27.17 15.26 -8.76
#